data_AF-A0A1Z9BRS8-F1
#
_entry.id   AF-A0A1Z9BRS8-F1
#
_cell.length_a   1.000
_cell.length_b   1.000
_cell.length_c   1.000
_cell.angle_alpha   90.00
_cell.angle_beta   90.00
_cell.angle_gamma   90.00
#
_symmetry.space_group_name_H-M   'P 1'
#
loop_
_entity.id
_entity.type
_entity.pdbx_description
1 polymer ?
#
loop_
_entity_poly.entity_id
_entity_poly.type
_entity_poly.pdbx_seq_one_letter_code
_entity_poly.pdbx_strand_id
1 'polypeptide(L)'
;MAMKKADWISGFAWPIPRAFSGPVFHCRFEQGDVLYAEPKGYQSWGPSGPPGPLIQILDPPKSARALSGGFDGDRLSVAWTSPVTLQLYFAVGERPVQKTTSQGRLLTALWRGDLSVLEADRPEPPVPGSLKELHGRLSEAIPVFSARLFDGAPEPDGLLFLLAVDDSSESGRAKADAIEARLIDRFQVRRAELAATETGVPGADTLHPALRVRGLAIETSDAGQVEAHLSGLLYGGSGHARSRFSLSRHGLLRPTGSRAGESGDPKKS
;
A
#
# COMPACT_ATOMS: atom_id res chain seq x y z
N MET A 1 19.62 -17.12 -7.42
CA MET A 1 19.02 -17.06 -6.07
C MET A 1 17.57 -16.66 -6.25
N ALA A 2 16.61 -17.46 -5.81
CA ALA A 2 15.18 -17.12 -5.98
C ALA A 2 14.82 -15.94 -5.07
N MET A 3 14.15 -14.92 -5.61
CA MET A 3 13.57 -13.83 -4.80
C MET A 3 12.54 -14.42 -3.84
N LYS A 4 12.58 -14.01 -2.57
CA LYS A 4 11.62 -14.45 -1.56
C LYS A 4 10.29 -13.71 -1.78
N LYS A 5 9.19 -14.27 -1.28
CA LYS A 5 7.85 -13.63 -1.33
C LYS A 5 7.85 -12.21 -0.72
N ALA A 6 8.76 -11.97 0.23
CA ALA A 6 8.98 -10.66 0.83
C ALA A 6 9.58 -9.62 -0.11
N ASP A 7 9.90 -9.93 -1.37
CA ASP A 7 10.58 -9.00 -2.28
C ASP A 7 9.62 -8.34 -3.30
N TRP A 8 8.31 -8.58 -3.19
CA TRP A 8 7.28 -8.09 -4.13
C TRP A 8 6.30 -7.13 -3.45
N ILE A 9 5.81 -6.15 -4.20
CA ILE A 9 4.67 -5.31 -3.83
C ILE A 9 3.40 -6.11 -4.12
N SER A 10 2.54 -6.29 -3.13
CA SER A 10 1.29 -7.05 -3.29
C SER A 10 0.19 -6.25 -4.00
N GLY A 11 -0.88 -6.92 -4.42
CA GLY A 11 -2.08 -6.29 -4.99
C GLY A 11 -2.05 -6.06 -6.50
N PHE A 12 -0.91 -6.30 -7.15
CA PHE A 12 -0.76 -6.27 -8.61
C PHE A 12 -0.96 -7.66 -9.21
N ALA A 13 -1.57 -7.73 -10.39
CA ALA A 13 -1.61 -8.95 -11.19
C ALA A 13 -0.22 -9.29 -11.76
N TRP A 14 0.55 -8.26 -12.14
CA TRP A 14 1.96 -8.41 -12.49
C TRP A 14 2.83 -8.51 -11.23
N PRO A 15 3.89 -9.32 -11.23
CA PRO A 15 4.82 -9.40 -10.12
C PRO A 15 5.71 -8.15 -10.12
N ILE A 16 5.47 -7.21 -9.19
CA ILE A 16 6.24 -5.96 -9.10
C ILE A 16 7.28 -6.04 -7.97
N PRO A 17 8.59 -6.04 -8.25
CA PRO A 17 9.61 -6.05 -7.21
C PRO A 17 9.55 -4.82 -6.31
N ARG A 18 9.96 -4.94 -5.05
CA ARG A 18 10.11 -3.79 -4.14
C ARG A 18 11.09 -2.73 -4.63
N ALA A 19 12.03 -3.08 -5.51
CA ALA A 19 12.89 -2.10 -6.17
C ALA A 19 12.07 -1.02 -6.95
N PHE A 20 10.84 -1.34 -7.35
CA PHE A 20 9.89 -0.40 -7.97
C PHE A 20 8.97 0.31 -6.97
N SER A 21 9.26 0.27 -5.66
CA SER A 21 8.49 0.99 -4.64
C SER A 21 8.34 2.48 -4.96
N GLY A 22 9.43 3.16 -5.34
CA GLY A 22 9.39 4.57 -5.74
C GLY A 22 8.51 4.83 -6.96
N PRO A 23 8.75 4.15 -8.11
CA PRO A 23 7.91 4.27 -9.30
C PRO A 23 6.43 3.99 -9.05
N VAL A 24 6.10 2.95 -8.27
CA VAL A 24 4.71 2.62 -7.93
C VAL A 24 4.09 3.71 -7.05
N PHE A 25 4.78 4.10 -5.97
CA PHE A 25 4.28 5.09 -5.01
C PHE A 25 4.01 6.45 -5.68
N HIS A 26 4.86 6.84 -6.63
CA HIS A 26 4.74 8.11 -7.35
C HIS A 26 3.99 8.00 -8.68
N CYS A 27 3.52 6.81 -9.07
CA CYS A 27 2.96 6.52 -10.40
C CYS A 27 3.84 7.08 -11.53
N ARG A 28 5.14 6.78 -11.47
CA ARG A 28 6.14 7.34 -12.39
C ARG A 28 7.22 6.32 -12.71
N PHE A 29 7.03 5.65 -13.84
CA PHE A 29 8.04 4.79 -14.44
C PHE A 29 8.88 5.61 -15.43
N GLU A 30 10.18 5.33 -15.48
CA GLU A 30 11.16 6.12 -16.25
C GLU A 30 12.00 5.24 -17.18
N GLN A 31 12.69 5.89 -18.11
CA GLN A 31 13.53 5.24 -19.11
C GLN A 31 14.48 4.20 -18.50
N GLY A 32 14.43 2.98 -19.05
CA GLY A 32 15.25 1.85 -18.60
C GLY A 32 14.59 1.00 -17.52
N ASP A 33 13.43 1.39 -16.98
CA ASP A 33 12.60 0.48 -16.19
C ASP A 33 12.12 -0.69 -17.05
N VAL A 34 12.22 -1.90 -16.52
CA VAL A 34 11.80 -3.14 -17.18
C VAL A 34 10.91 -3.95 -16.25
N LEU A 35 9.72 -4.28 -16.71
CA LEU A 35 8.68 -4.99 -15.97
C LEU A 35 8.35 -6.29 -16.67
N TYR A 36 8.34 -7.41 -15.95
CA TYR A 36 8.06 -8.72 -16.50
C TYR A 36 6.71 -9.22 -15.99
N ALA A 37 5.94 -9.87 -16.86
CA ALA A 37 4.65 -10.47 -16.48
C ALA A 37 4.82 -11.68 -15.54
N GLU A 38 6.00 -12.29 -15.53
CA GLU A 38 6.30 -13.47 -14.71
C GLU A 38 7.47 -13.23 -13.74
N PRO A 39 7.43 -13.79 -12.50
CA PRO A 39 8.51 -13.62 -11.53
C PRO A 39 9.87 -14.12 -12.03
N LYS A 40 9.86 -15.13 -12.91
CA LYS A 40 11.08 -15.70 -13.52
C LYS A 40 11.80 -14.70 -14.44
N GLY A 41 11.10 -13.70 -14.99
CA GLY A 41 11.69 -12.66 -15.84
C GLY A 41 12.70 -11.76 -15.11
N TYR A 42 12.60 -11.67 -13.78
CA TYR A 42 13.52 -10.91 -12.93
C TYR A 42 14.79 -11.68 -12.53
N GLN A 43 14.97 -12.92 -13.01
CA GLN A 43 16.15 -13.74 -12.76
C GLN A 43 17.10 -13.68 -13.96
N SER A 44 18.34 -14.13 -13.80
CA SER A 44 19.25 -14.28 -14.93
C SER A 44 18.69 -15.29 -15.93
N TRP A 45 18.60 -14.88 -17.19
CA TRP A 45 18.13 -15.71 -18.29
C TRP A 45 19.29 -16.09 -19.21
N GLY A 46 19.17 -17.27 -19.83
CA GLY A 46 20.13 -17.76 -20.82
C GLY A 46 19.87 -17.18 -22.22
N PRO A 47 20.47 -17.78 -23.26
CA PRO A 47 20.31 -17.35 -24.65
C PRO A 47 18.85 -17.33 -25.14
N SER A 48 17.97 -18.08 -24.48
CA SER A 48 16.56 -18.23 -24.83
C SER A 48 15.68 -17.02 -24.52
N GLY A 49 16.19 -15.96 -23.88
CA GLY A 49 15.38 -14.79 -23.54
C GLY A 49 14.65 -14.90 -22.20
N PRO A 50 14.01 -13.81 -21.74
CA PRO A 50 13.14 -13.85 -20.57
C PRO A 50 11.84 -14.61 -20.88
N PRO A 51 11.24 -15.29 -19.88
CA PRO A 51 9.95 -15.93 -20.03
C PRO A 51 8.81 -14.90 -20.06
N GLY A 52 7.95 -15.04 -21.06
CA GLY A 52 6.68 -14.31 -21.17
C GLY A 52 6.82 -12.84 -21.56
N PRO A 53 5.69 -12.11 -21.52
CA PRO A 53 5.68 -10.70 -21.90
C PRO A 53 6.49 -9.79 -20.98
N LEU A 54 7.08 -8.74 -21.52
CA LEU A 54 7.70 -7.66 -20.76
C LEU A 54 7.41 -6.28 -21.34
N ILE A 55 7.51 -5.28 -20.48
CA ILE A 55 7.41 -3.87 -20.79
C ILE A 55 8.76 -3.22 -20.50
N GLN A 56 9.32 -2.51 -21.47
CA GLN A 56 10.48 -1.63 -21.28
C GLN A 56 10.05 -0.17 -21.46
N ILE A 57 10.39 0.69 -20.50
CA ILE A 57 10.10 2.11 -20.59
C ILE A 57 11.23 2.80 -21.37
N LEU A 58 10.84 3.61 -22.35
CA LEU A 58 11.73 4.38 -23.21
C LEU A 58 11.77 5.87 -22.85
N ASP A 59 10.65 6.40 -22.36
CA ASP A 59 10.43 7.81 -21.98
C ASP A 59 9.34 7.88 -20.90
N PRO A 60 9.40 8.77 -19.88
CA PRO A 60 10.30 9.92 -19.72
C PRO A 60 11.76 9.55 -19.40
N PRO A 61 12.75 10.44 -19.65
CA PRO A 61 14.13 10.19 -19.26
C PRO A 61 14.27 10.00 -17.75
N LYS A 62 15.29 9.26 -17.32
CA LYS A 62 15.63 9.16 -15.89
C LYS A 62 15.82 10.55 -15.32
N SER A 63 14.94 10.94 -14.39
CA SER A 63 15.05 12.26 -13.79
C SER A 63 16.00 12.19 -12.60
N ALA A 64 17.09 12.95 -12.67
CA ALA A 64 18.07 13.03 -11.58
C ALA A 64 17.55 13.76 -10.32
N ARG A 65 16.28 14.21 -10.32
CA ARG A 65 15.67 14.96 -9.22
C ARG A 65 14.49 14.21 -8.65
N ALA A 66 14.67 13.69 -7.43
CA ALA A 66 13.58 13.37 -6.53
C ALA A 66 12.65 14.60 -6.43
N LEU A 67 11.37 14.43 -6.74
CA LEU A 67 10.38 15.47 -6.48
C LEU A 67 10.32 15.68 -4.96
N SER A 68 10.91 16.77 -4.49
CA SER A 68 10.97 17.17 -3.08
C SER A 68 9.59 17.02 -2.42
N GLY A 69 9.46 16.19 -1.38
CA GLY A 69 8.18 15.82 -0.77
C GLY A 69 7.37 17.03 -0.30
N GLY A 70 6.14 17.18 -0.82
CA GLY A 70 5.24 18.25 -0.45
C GLY A 70 3.99 18.26 -1.35
N PHE A 71 2.86 17.86 -0.78
CA PHE A 71 1.52 17.73 -1.39
C PHE A 71 1.32 16.47 -2.28
N ASP A 72 0.84 15.39 -1.65
CA ASP A 72 0.51 14.12 -2.32
C ASP A 72 -0.69 14.19 -3.29
N GLY A 73 -1.64 15.12 -3.08
CA GLY A 73 -2.91 15.14 -3.82
C GLY A 73 -2.78 15.51 -5.30
N ASP A 74 -2.05 16.59 -5.61
CA ASP A 74 -1.86 17.02 -7.00
C ASP A 74 -0.84 16.15 -7.74
N ARG A 75 0.13 15.56 -7.02
CA ARG A 75 1.23 14.81 -7.65
C ARG A 75 0.76 13.53 -8.30
N LEU A 76 -0.07 12.74 -7.62
CA LEU A 76 -0.57 11.50 -8.20
C LEU A 76 -1.42 11.80 -9.43
N SER A 77 -2.30 12.79 -9.37
CA SER A 77 -3.17 13.17 -10.50
C SER A 77 -2.38 13.67 -11.71
N VAL A 78 -1.32 14.46 -11.48
CA VAL A 78 -0.41 14.93 -12.54
C VAL A 78 0.39 13.75 -13.12
N ALA A 79 0.95 12.90 -12.26
CA ALA A 79 1.70 11.73 -12.69
C ALA A 79 0.81 10.75 -13.49
N TRP A 80 -0.42 10.52 -13.02
CA TRP A 80 -1.41 9.62 -13.62
C TRP A 80 -1.66 9.91 -15.10
N THR A 81 -1.76 11.19 -15.44
CA THR A 81 -2.03 11.65 -16.81
C THR A 81 -0.75 11.94 -17.61
N SER A 82 0.42 11.84 -16.98
CA SER A 82 1.70 12.10 -17.64
C SER A 82 1.98 11.04 -18.72
N PRO A 83 2.52 11.45 -19.88
CA PRO A 83 2.82 10.52 -20.95
C PRO A 83 3.96 9.57 -20.58
N VAL A 84 3.92 8.36 -21.14
CA VAL A 84 4.98 7.35 -21.07
C VAL A 84 5.08 6.67 -22.43
N THR A 85 6.30 6.51 -22.92
CA THR A 85 6.57 5.71 -24.12
C THR A 85 7.25 4.42 -23.70
N LEU A 86 6.73 3.30 -24.19
CA LEU A 86 7.17 1.96 -23.82
C LEU A 86 7.31 1.05 -25.04
N GLN A 87 8.05 -0.03 -24.87
CA GLN A 87 8.10 -1.17 -25.78
C GLN A 87 7.50 -2.40 -25.10
N LEU A 88 6.56 -3.03 -25.79
CA LEU A 88 5.96 -4.30 -25.40
C LEU A 88 6.63 -5.42 -26.19
N TYR A 89 7.08 -6.45 -25.47
CA TYR A 89 7.55 -7.69 -26.06
C TYR A 89 6.59 -8.79 -25.63
N PHE A 90 5.96 -9.49 -26.57
CA PHE A 90 5.01 -10.57 -26.26
C PHE A 90 5.70 -11.93 -26.22
N ALA A 91 6.64 -12.18 -27.14
CA ALA A 91 7.44 -13.38 -27.18
C ALA A 91 8.86 -13.11 -27.69
N VAL A 92 9.77 -14.02 -27.36
CA VAL A 92 11.17 -13.98 -27.83
C VAL A 92 11.20 -14.13 -29.35
N GLY A 93 11.89 -13.20 -30.02
CA GLY A 93 12.03 -13.18 -31.48
C GLY A 93 10.93 -12.42 -32.21
N GLU A 94 9.86 -12.01 -31.53
CA GLU A 94 8.87 -11.11 -32.10
C GLU A 94 9.37 -9.65 -32.08
N ARG A 95 8.92 -8.86 -33.06
CA ARG A 95 9.25 -7.44 -33.11
C ARG A 95 8.49 -6.72 -31.98
N PRO A 96 9.18 -5.94 -31.12
CA PRO A 96 8.51 -5.21 -30.07
C PRO A 96 7.56 -4.16 -30.64
N VAL A 97 6.43 -3.97 -29.96
CA VAL A 97 5.45 -2.94 -30.27
C VAL A 97 5.76 -1.72 -29.41
N GLN A 98 6.13 -0.61 -30.06
CA GLN A 98 6.29 0.66 -29.37
C GLN A 98 4.93 1.34 -29.22
N LYS A 99 4.67 1.90 -28.04
CA LYS A 99 3.42 2.58 -27.72
C LYS A 99 3.68 3.79 -26.81
N THR A 100 2.93 4.86 -27.05
CA THR A 100 2.84 6.02 -26.14
C THR A 100 1.46 6.04 -25.50
N THR A 101 1.42 6.18 -24.19
CA THR A 101 0.22 6.14 -23.35
C THR A 101 0.41 7.00 -22.10
N SER A 102 -0.40 6.83 -21.04
CA SER A 102 -0.23 7.51 -19.75
C SER A 102 0.38 6.60 -18.67
N GLN A 103 1.02 7.17 -17.65
CA GLN A 103 1.51 6.41 -16.50
C GLN A 103 0.37 5.70 -15.76
N GLY A 104 -0.81 6.32 -15.66
CA GLY A 104 -2.00 5.74 -15.05
C GLY A 104 -2.48 4.48 -15.78
N ARG A 105 -2.47 4.50 -17.13
CA ARG A 105 -2.76 3.30 -17.94
C ARG A 105 -1.73 2.21 -17.75
N LEU A 106 -0.45 2.56 -17.70
CA LEU A 106 0.62 1.60 -17.41
C LEU A 106 0.42 0.97 -16.03
N LEU A 107 0.24 1.76 -14.97
CA LEU A 107 0.00 1.23 -13.63
C LEU A 107 -1.26 0.37 -13.58
N THR A 108 -2.34 0.79 -14.24
CA THR A 108 -3.60 0.02 -14.31
C THR A 108 -3.41 -1.31 -15.03
N ALA A 109 -2.63 -1.34 -16.12
CA ALA A 109 -2.32 -2.58 -16.83
C ALA A 109 -1.54 -3.56 -15.95
N LEU A 110 -0.55 -3.08 -15.18
CA LEU A 110 0.19 -3.89 -14.21
C LEU A 110 -0.69 -4.38 -13.07
N TRP A 111 -1.58 -3.51 -12.58
CA TRP A 111 -2.51 -3.81 -11.51
C TRP A 111 -3.52 -4.88 -11.93
N ARG A 112 -4.21 -4.68 -13.05
CA ARG A 112 -5.32 -5.53 -13.50
C ARG A 112 -4.87 -6.70 -14.37
N GLY A 113 -3.66 -6.67 -14.89
CA GLY A 113 -3.16 -7.66 -15.85
C GLY A 113 -3.74 -7.49 -17.25
N ASP A 114 -4.36 -6.34 -17.55
CA ASP A 114 -5.01 -6.06 -18.82
C ASP A 114 -4.20 -5.03 -19.63
N LEU A 115 -3.42 -5.53 -20.61
CA LEU A 115 -2.63 -4.69 -21.50
C LEU A 115 -3.49 -3.88 -22.48
N SER A 116 -4.76 -4.23 -22.68
CA SER A 116 -5.63 -3.47 -23.59
C SER A 116 -5.94 -2.06 -23.08
N VAL A 117 -5.77 -1.80 -21.78
CA VAL A 117 -5.89 -0.45 -21.18
C VAL A 117 -4.85 0.53 -21.72
N LEU A 118 -3.73 0.03 -22.28
CA LEU A 118 -2.70 0.86 -22.89
C LEU A 118 -3.16 1.48 -24.22
N GLU A 119 -4.26 1.00 -24.81
CA GLU A 119 -4.83 1.54 -26.05
C GLU A 119 -5.42 2.94 -25.86
N ALA A 120 -5.08 3.87 -26.78
CA ALA A 120 -5.45 5.27 -26.67
C ALA A 120 -6.95 5.52 -26.92
N ASP A 121 -7.63 4.59 -27.60
CA ASP A 121 -9.07 4.63 -27.86
C ASP A 121 -9.91 4.12 -26.67
N ARG A 122 -9.28 3.50 -25.67
CA ARG A 122 -9.95 3.10 -24.44
C ARG A 122 -10.17 4.31 -23.53
N PRO A 123 -11.22 4.31 -22.69
CA PRO A 123 -11.39 5.32 -21.66
C PRO A 123 -10.17 5.39 -20.72
N GLU A 124 -9.84 6.59 -20.25
CA GLU A 124 -8.79 6.78 -19.24
C GLU A 124 -9.24 6.11 -17.92
N PRO A 125 -8.39 5.29 -17.28
CA PRO A 125 -8.73 4.71 -16.00
C PRO A 125 -8.84 5.80 -14.93
N PRO A 126 -9.78 5.68 -13.97
CA PRO A 126 -9.91 6.63 -12.88
C PRO A 126 -8.66 6.61 -12.00
N VAL A 127 -8.31 7.77 -11.42
CA VAL A 127 -7.25 7.85 -10.41
C VAL A 127 -7.67 7.02 -9.19
N PRO A 128 -6.82 6.10 -8.71
CA PRO A 128 -7.16 5.24 -7.59
C PRO A 128 -7.26 6.04 -6.29
N GLY A 129 -8.11 5.58 -5.38
CA GLY A 129 -8.24 6.18 -4.06
C GLY A 129 -6.95 6.05 -3.23
N SER A 130 -6.74 7.03 -2.36
CA SER A 130 -5.46 7.26 -1.67
C SER A 130 -5.37 6.57 -0.31
N LEU A 131 -4.15 6.53 0.27
CA LEU A 131 -3.94 6.11 1.65
C LEU A 131 -4.81 6.91 2.65
N LYS A 132 -4.99 8.22 2.41
CA LYS A 132 -5.81 9.08 3.26
C LYS A 132 -7.29 8.68 3.21
N GLU A 133 -7.77 8.29 2.03
CA GLU A 133 -9.14 7.82 1.85
C GLU A 133 -9.35 6.49 2.59
N LEU A 134 -8.44 5.52 2.42
CA LEU A 134 -8.47 4.27 3.18
C LEU A 134 -8.41 4.51 4.69
N HIS A 135 -7.54 5.42 5.14
CA HIS A 135 -7.41 5.79 6.54
C HIS A 135 -8.71 6.35 7.13
N GLY A 136 -9.43 7.19 6.38
CA GLY A 136 -10.73 7.73 6.78
C GLY A 136 -11.83 6.67 6.94
N ARG A 137 -11.59 5.45 6.44
CA ARG A 137 -12.56 4.35 6.35
C ARG A 137 -12.14 3.12 7.16
N LEU A 138 -11.12 3.24 8.03
CA LEU A 138 -10.63 2.11 8.83
C LEU A 138 -11.70 1.46 9.71
N SER A 139 -12.71 2.21 10.16
CA SER A 139 -13.82 1.65 10.95
C SER A 139 -14.63 0.60 10.18
N GLU A 140 -14.75 0.75 8.87
CA GLU A 140 -15.46 -0.19 8.01
C GLU A 140 -14.73 -1.53 7.88
N ALA A 141 -13.41 -1.56 8.15
CA ALA A 141 -12.61 -2.78 8.13
C ALA A 141 -12.71 -3.63 9.41
N ILE A 142 -13.27 -3.06 10.49
CA ILE A 142 -13.33 -3.70 11.81
C ILE A 142 -13.93 -5.11 11.76
N PRO A 143 -15.11 -5.36 11.15
CA PRO A 143 -15.74 -6.68 11.21
C PRO A 143 -14.85 -7.79 10.65
N VAL A 144 -14.13 -7.51 9.55
CA VAL A 144 -13.21 -8.47 8.92
C VAL A 144 -11.99 -8.71 9.79
N PHE A 145 -11.40 -7.65 10.37
CA PHE A 145 -10.26 -7.81 11.27
C PHE A 145 -10.61 -8.55 12.56
N SER A 146 -11.79 -8.29 13.13
CA SER A 146 -12.29 -9.04 14.29
C SER A 146 -12.41 -10.52 13.95
N ALA A 147 -13.07 -10.87 12.84
CA ALA A 147 -13.18 -12.26 12.41
C ALA A 147 -11.80 -12.91 12.18
N ARG A 148 -10.85 -12.16 11.59
CA ARG A 148 -9.53 -12.66 11.21
C ARG A 148 -8.55 -12.83 12.38
N LEU A 149 -8.62 -11.95 13.38
CA LEU A 149 -7.70 -11.96 14.54
C LEU A 149 -8.18 -12.85 15.68
N PHE A 150 -9.49 -13.10 15.74
CA PHE A 150 -10.11 -13.89 16.79
C PHE A 150 -10.67 -15.24 16.28
N ASP A 151 -10.41 -15.61 15.02
CA ASP A 151 -10.85 -16.88 14.40
C ASP A 151 -12.33 -17.19 14.61
N GLY A 152 -13.18 -16.15 14.58
CA GLY A 152 -14.62 -16.25 14.83
C GLY A 152 -15.01 -16.49 16.29
N ALA A 153 -14.06 -16.59 17.22
CA ALA A 153 -14.33 -16.58 18.65
C ALA A 153 -14.81 -15.19 19.11
N PRO A 154 -15.52 -15.10 20.26
CA PRO A 154 -15.85 -13.81 20.86
C PRO A 154 -14.59 -12.96 21.05
N GLU A 155 -14.69 -11.67 20.71
CA GLU A 155 -13.59 -10.74 20.95
C GLU A 155 -13.27 -10.70 22.46
N PRO A 156 -12.04 -11.03 22.90
CA PRO A 156 -11.67 -10.85 24.29
C PRO A 156 -11.63 -9.36 24.63
N ASP A 157 -11.75 -9.05 25.92
CA ASP A 157 -11.54 -7.70 26.41
C ASP A 157 -10.10 -7.27 26.09
N GLY A 158 -9.96 -6.15 25.41
CA GLY A 158 -8.69 -5.70 24.86
C GLY A 158 -8.83 -4.46 24.00
N LEU A 159 -7.86 -4.26 23.12
CA LEU A 159 -7.88 -3.18 22.13
C LEU A 159 -7.58 -3.72 20.74
N LEU A 160 -8.20 -3.13 19.73
CA LEU A 160 -7.85 -3.31 18.32
C LEU A 160 -7.30 -1.99 17.78
N PHE A 161 -6.08 -2.03 17.27
CA PHE A 161 -5.46 -0.92 16.54
C PHE A 161 -5.36 -1.24 15.05
N LEU A 162 -6.02 -0.45 14.21
CA LEU A 162 -5.96 -0.55 12.76
C LEU A 162 -5.13 0.60 12.19
N LEU A 163 -4.25 0.31 11.24
CA LEU A 163 -3.49 1.33 10.51
C LEU A 163 -3.54 1.07 9.00
N ALA A 164 -3.72 2.12 8.22
CA ALA A 164 -3.56 2.06 6.78
C ALA A 164 -2.05 2.13 6.44
N VAL A 165 -1.60 1.28 5.53
CA VAL A 165 -0.20 1.16 5.10
C VAL A 165 -0.14 1.17 3.59
N ASP A 166 0.82 1.89 3.02
CA ASP A 166 1.15 1.81 1.61
C ASP A 166 2.40 0.94 1.43
N ASP A 167 2.24 -0.26 0.85
CA ASP A 167 3.33 -1.21 0.64
C ASP A 167 4.33 -0.74 -0.42
N SER A 168 4.05 0.34 -1.16
CA SER A 168 5.00 1.01 -2.04
C SER A 168 5.81 2.12 -1.34
N SER A 169 5.42 2.52 -0.13
CA SER A 169 6.11 3.54 0.67
C SER A 169 7.08 2.92 1.68
N GLU A 170 8.39 3.09 1.50
CA GLU A 170 9.39 2.58 2.47
C GLU A 170 9.21 3.16 3.87
N SER A 171 8.99 4.48 3.96
CA SER A 171 8.75 5.15 5.24
C SER A 171 7.43 4.74 5.88
N GLY A 172 6.39 4.50 5.06
CA GLY A 172 5.11 3.96 5.51
C GLY A 172 5.24 2.58 6.15
N ARG A 173 5.94 1.66 5.48
CA ARG A 173 6.24 0.32 6.01
C ARG A 173 7.09 0.37 7.27
N ALA A 174 8.19 1.12 7.25
CA ALA A 174 9.07 1.27 8.42
C ALA A 174 8.33 1.82 9.64
N LYS A 175 7.42 2.78 9.44
CA LYS A 175 6.56 3.29 10.50
C LYS A 175 5.61 2.22 11.05
N ALA A 176 4.95 1.45 10.18
CA ALA A 176 4.06 0.37 10.59
C ALA A 176 4.80 -0.70 11.41
N ASP A 177 6.00 -1.09 10.95
CA ASP A 177 6.86 -2.06 11.64
C ASP A 177 7.35 -1.52 12.99
N ALA A 178 7.71 -0.24 13.07
CA ALA A 178 8.12 0.39 14.32
C ALA A 178 6.97 0.47 15.35
N ILE A 179 5.74 0.75 14.90
CA ILE A 179 4.54 0.73 15.74
C ILE A 179 4.32 -0.68 16.30
N GLU A 180 4.33 -1.69 15.43
CA GLU A 180 4.13 -3.08 15.81
C GLU A 180 5.20 -3.54 16.81
N ALA A 181 6.48 -3.31 16.52
CA ALA A 181 7.58 -3.66 17.40
C ALA A 181 7.46 -2.98 18.77
N ARG A 182 7.03 -1.71 18.82
CA ARG A 182 6.81 -0.98 20.07
C ARG A 182 5.70 -1.60 20.93
N LEU A 183 4.64 -2.10 20.29
CA LEU A 183 3.53 -2.72 21.00
C LEU A 183 3.88 -4.13 21.48
N ILE A 184 4.59 -4.92 20.66
CA ILE A 184 5.07 -6.26 21.03
C ILE A 184 6.05 -6.22 22.22
N ASP A 185 6.87 -5.17 22.34
CA ASP A 185 7.78 -4.98 23.49
C ASP A 185 7.04 -4.85 24.83
N ARG A 186 5.74 -4.52 24.82
CA ARG A 186 4.98 -4.16 26.02
C ARG A 186 3.74 -5.00 26.28
N PHE A 187 3.17 -5.57 25.23
CA PHE A 187 1.88 -6.25 25.29
C PHE A 187 1.95 -7.57 24.52
N GLN A 188 1.04 -8.48 24.84
CA GLN A 188 0.74 -9.59 23.93
C GLN A 188 -0.05 -9.02 22.74
N VAL A 189 0.48 -9.21 21.52
CA VAL A 189 -0.10 -8.66 20.30
C VAL A 189 -0.31 -9.77 19.28
N ARG A 190 -1.54 -9.88 18.78
CA ARG A 190 -1.87 -10.65 17.58
C ARG A 190 -1.96 -9.72 16.39
N ARG A 191 -1.48 -10.17 15.23
CA ARG A 191 -1.42 -9.36 14.01
C ARG A 191 -2.13 -10.02 12.84
N ALA A 192 -2.73 -9.18 12.01
CA ALA A 192 -3.20 -9.53 10.68
C ALA A 192 -2.89 -8.37 9.73
N GLU A 193 -2.65 -8.67 8.47
CA GLU A 193 -2.47 -7.67 7.44
C GLU A 193 -3.22 -8.12 6.19
N LEU A 194 -4.04 -7.23 5.65
CA LEU A 194 -4.95 -7.49 4.54
C LEU A 194 -4.72 -6.43 3.46
N ALA A 195 -4.77 -6.83 2.19
CA ALA A 195 -4.87 -5.87 1.09
C ALA A 195 -6.18 -5.09 1.22
N ALA A 196 -6.24 -3.87 0.67
CA ALA A 196 -7.44 -3.03 0.77
C ALA A 196 -8.72 -3.77 0.34
N THR A 197 -8.65 -4.54 -0.76
CA THR A 197 -9.75 -5.36 -1.30
C THR A 197 -10.20 -6.50 -0.40
N GLU A 198 -9.38 -6.91 0.57
CA GLU A 198 -9.67 -7.99 1.51
C GLU A 198 -10.25 -7.47 2.83
N THR A 199 -10.31 -6.15 3.04
CA THR A 199 -10.73 -5.55 4.32
C THR A 199 -12.24 -5.47 4.52
N GLY A 200 -13.03 -5.73 3.47
CA GLY A 200 -14.49 -5.55 3.49
C GLY A 200 -14.96 -4.09 3.37
N VAL A 201 -14.03 -3.14 3.23
CA VAL A 201 -14.33 -1.73 2.95
C VAL A 201 -15.02 -1.62 1.56
N PRO A 202 -16.26 -1.11 1.46
CA PRO A 202 -16.97 -1.00 0.17
C PRO A 202 -16.19 -0.23 -0.90
N GLY A 203 -16.14 -0.74 -2.14
CA GLY A 203 -15.39 -0.08 -3.21
C GLY A 203 -13.88 -0.05 -3.00
N ALA A 204 -13.31 -0.88 -2.12
CA ALA A 204 -11.86 -0.94 -1.92
C ALA A 204 -11.09 -1.40 -3.16
N ASP A 205 -11.77 -1.96 -4.16
CA ASP A 205 -11.22 -2.27 -5.47
C ASP A 205 -10.89 -1.02 -6.30
N THR A 206 -11.35 0.17 -5.92
CA THR A 206 -10.95 1.44 -6.54
C THR A 206 -9.77 2.12 -5.85
N LEU A 207 -9.34 1.60 -4.69
CA LEU A 207 -8.17 2.09 -3.96
C LEU A 207 -6.87 1.63 -4.61
N HIS A 208 -5.78 2.36 -4.38
CA HIS A 208 -4.48 2.01 -4.95
C HIS A 208 -4.03 0.60 -4.52
N PRO A 209 -3.54 -0.27 -5.44
CA PRO A 209 -3.32 -1.70 -5.18
C PRO A 209 -2.30 -2.02 -4.10
N ALA A 210 -1.34 -1.12 -3.87
CA ALA A 210 -0.33 -1.30 -2.81
C ALA A 210 -0.88 -0.97 -1.41
N LEU A 211 -2.12 -0.49 -1.29
CA LEU A 211 -2.69 -0.14 0.00
C LEU A 211 -3.15 -1.37 0.77
N ARG A 212 -2.85 -1.35 2.06
CA ARG A 212 -3.15 -2.41 3.02
C ARG A 212 -3.70 -1.82 4.30
N VAL A 213 -4.37 -2.66 5.08
CA VAL A 213 -4.64 -2.38 6.48
C VAL A 213 -3.89 -3.41 7.32
N ARG A 214 -3.20 -2.94 8.35
CA ARG A 214 -2.63 -3.79 9.39
C ARG A 214 -3.49 -3.65 10.64
N GLY A 215 -3.88 -4.77 11.21
CA GLY A 215 -4.64 -4.84 12.45
C GLY A 215 -3.83 -5.51 13.53
N LEU A 216 -3.79 -4.89 14.70
CA LEU A 216 -3.08 -5.34 15.90
C LEU A 216 -4.10 -5.47 17.04
N ALA A 217 -4.40 -6.71 17.43
CA ALA A 217 -5.17 -6.98 18.65
C ALA A 217 -4.22 -7.05 19.84
N ILE A 218 -4.47 -6.21 20.84
CA ILE A 218 -3.57 -5.94 21.97
C ILE A 218 -4.28 -6.40 23.25
N GLU A 219 -3.65 -7.28 24.01
CA GLU A 219 -4.21 -7.81 25.26
C GLU A 219 -4.00 -6.84 26.43
N THR A 220 -4.71 -5.71 26.37
CA THR A 220 -4.83 -4.73 27.44
C THR A 220 -6.14 -3.97 27.29
N SER A 221 -6.80 -3.64 28.39
CA SER A 221 -7.98 -2.76 28.37
C SER A 221 -7.63 -1.28 28.55
N ASP A 222 -6.35 -0.95 28.75
CA ASP A 222 -5.89 0.41 29.03
C ASP A 222 -5.42 1.10 27.75
N ALA A 223 -6.34 1.83 27.11
CA ALA A 223 -6.04 2.61 25.91
C ALA A 223 -5.00 3.72 26.17
N GLY A 224 -4.97 4.28 27.38
CA GLY A 224 -4.04 5.34 27.76
C GLY A 224 -2.58 4.86 27.76
N GLN A 225 -2.34 3.61 28.19
CA GLN A 225 -1.01 3.00 28.09
C GLN A 225 -0.57 2.83 26.64
N VAL A 226 -1.43 2.29 25.77
CA VAL A 226 -1.13 2.13 24.34
C VAL A 226 -0.83 3.49 23.70
N GLU A 227 -1.66 4.50 23.94
CA GLU A 227 -1.44 5.86 23.44
C GLU A 227 -0.13 6.47 23.94
N ALA A 228 0.20 6.32 25.21
CA ALA A 228 1.43 6.85 25.79
C ALA A 228 2.69 6.25 25.13
N HIS A 229 2.69 4.95 24.86
CA HIS A 229 3.80 4.27 24.18
C HIS A 229 3.93 4.69 22.72
N LEU A 230 2.82 4.77 21.98
CA LEU A 230 2.83 5.20 20.59
C LEU A 230 3.18 6.67 20.43
N SER A 231 2.75 7.53 21.36
CA SER A 231 3.11 8.96 21.39
C SER A 231 4.62 9.15 21.50
N GLY A 232 5.28 8.39 22.39
CA GLY A 232 6.74 8.43 22.54
C GLY A 232 7.49 8.06 21.26
N LEU A 233 7.01 7.04 20.54
CA LEU A 233 7.57 6.61 19.26
C LEU A 233 7.35 7.65 18.15
N LEU A 234 6.13 8.15 18.00
CA LEU A 234 5.70 8.91 16.82
C LEU A 234 6.07 10.40 16.89
N TYR A 235 6.31 10.93 18.09
CA TYR A 235 6.60 12.36 18.31
C TYR A 235 7.93 12.60 19.05
N GLY A 236 8.77 11.58 19.19
CA GLY A 236 10.16 11.71 19.66
C GLY A 236 10.31 12.12 21.13
N GLY A 237 9.31 11.87 21.98
CA GLY A 237 9.42 12.01 23.44
C GLY A 237 9.55 13.43 24.00
N SER A 238 9.59 14.48 23.17
CA SER A 238 9.66 15.87 23.66
C SER A 238 8.33 16.30 24.31
N GLY A 239 8.37 16.81 25.55
CA GLY A 239 7.17 17.07 26.37
C GLY A 239 6.14 18.01 25.73
N HIS A 240 6.56 18.95 24.86
CA HIS A 240 5.66 19.84 24.12
C HIS A 240 4.92 19.17 22.95
N ALA A 241 5.34 17.98 22.53
CA ALA A 241 4.70 17.24 21.46
C ALA A 241 3.47 16.45 21.94
N ARG A 242 3.40 16.11 23.23
CA ARG A 242 2.29 15.32 23.82
C ARG A 242 0.94 16.03 23.76
N SER A 243 0.87 17.35 23.92
CA SER A 243 -0.40 18.09 23.88
C SER A 243 -1.02 18.18 22.49
N ARG A 244 -0.24 17.91 21.42
CA ARG A 244 -0.71 17.89 20.02
C ARG A 244 -0.75 16.48 19.43
N PHE A 245 -0.50 15.46 20.25
CA PHE A 245 -0.57 14.08 19.84
C PHE A 245 -2.02 13.70 19.56
N SER A 246 -2.25 13.00 18.45
CA SER A 246 -3.55 12.48 18.09
C SER A 246 -3.35 11.13 17.42
N LEU A 247 -3.68 10.05 18.14
CA LEU A 247 -3.50 8.69 17.63
C LEU A 247 -4.34 8.45 16.37
N SER A 248 -5.49 9.12 16.24
CA SER A 248 -6.37 9.05 15.06
C SER A 248 -5.70 9.52 13.75
N ARG A 249 -4.59 10.26 13.82
CA ARG A 249 -3.77 10.63 12.64
C ARG A 249 -2.85 9.49 12.16
N HIS A 250 -2.80 8.40 12.90
CA HIS A 250 -1.86 7.30 12.67
C HIS A 250 -2.55 5.95 12.57
N GLY A 251 -3.72 5.82 13.18
CA GLY A 251 -4.59 4.65 13.02
C GLY A 251 -5.89 4.85 13.80
N LEU A 252 -6.69 3.80 13.87
CA LEU A 252 -7.91 3.72 14.65
C LEU A 252 -7.69 2.77 15.83
N LEU A 253 -7.79 3.27 17.06
CA LEU A 253 -7.79 2.45 18.26
C LEU A 253 -9.22 2.31 18.77
N ARG A 254 -9.66 1.09 19.05
CA ARG A 254 -10.95 0.82 19.69
C ARG A 254 -10.86 -0.25 20.77
N PRO A 255 -11.73 -0.22 21.79
CA PRO A 255 -11.99 -1.37 22.66
C PRO A 255 -12.53 -2.58 21.88
N THR A 256 -12.22 -3.77 22.38
CA THR A 256 -12.81 -5.04 21.93
C THR A 256 -13.58 -5.70 23.08
N GLY A 257 -14.40 -6.70 22.75
CA GLY A 257 -15.15 -7.47 23.75
C GLY A 257 -16.30 -6.71 24.39
N SER A 258 -16.52 -6.93 25.69
CA SER A 258 -17.68 -6.41 26.43
C SER A 258 -17.79 -4.88 26.42
N ARG A 259 -16.66 -4.19 26.25
CA ARG A 259 -16.56 -2.72 26.22
C ARG A 259 -16.75 -2.09 24.83
N ALA A 260 -16.91 -2.90 23.78
CA ALA A 260 -17.08 -2.38 22.42
C ALA A 260 -18.34 -1.51 22.24
N GLY A 261 -19.36 -1.69 23.08
CA GLY A 261 -20.60 -0.90 23.08
C GLY A 261 -20.55 0.41 23.89
N GLU A 262 -19.49 0.65 24.66
CA GLU A 262 -19.39 1.79 25.58
C GLU A 262 -18.59 2.98 24.99
N SER A 263 -17.97 2.83 23.80
CA SER A 263 -17.27 3.94 23.14
C SER A 263 -18.30 4.90 22.54
N GLY A 264 -18.81 5.80 23.38
CA GLY A 264 -19.73 6.86 23.01
C GLY A 264 -19.18 7.76 21.90
N ASP A 265 -20.11 8.28 21.11
CA ASP A 265 -19.89 9.28 20.07
C ASP A 265 -18.83 10.31 20.48
N PRO A 266 -17.75 10.49 19.70
CA PRO A 266 -16.83 11.59 19.93
C PRO A 266 -17.62 12.89 19.69
N LYS A 267 -17.94 13.59 20.78
CA LYS A 267 -18.54 14.92 20.73
C LYS A 267 -17.73 15.78 19.77
N LYS A 268 -18.30 16.08 18.59
CA LYS A 268 -17.80 17.11 17.68
C LYS A 268 -17.69 18.40 18.49
N SER A 269 -16.45 18.81 18.77
CA SER A 269 -16.10 20.11 19.34
C SER A 269 -15.53 20.96 18.22
#